data_AF-A0A1V6C500-F1
#
_entry.id   AF-A0A1V6C500-F1
#
_cell.length_a   1.000
_cell.length_b   1.000
_cell.length_c   1.000
_cell.angle_alpha   90.00
_cell.angle_beta   90.00
_cell.angle_gamma   90.00
#
_symmetry.space_group_name_H-M   'P 1'
#
loop_
_entity.id
_entity.type
_entity.pdbx_description
1 polymer ?
#
loop_
_entity_poly.entity_id
_entity_poly.type
_entity_poly.pdbx_seq_one_letter_code
_entity_poly.pdbx_strand_id
1 'polypeptide(L)'
;MNFKIYLTLMNVFVNIRHKEIYMITEIIRKKIVFIFSLLVLFACFCFAENIATRDLPDCYVSGATFNVVVYVVTDTVNFPSTGIVVTEILPSGWSIVNSDPPWSKYIASTNSYKWLAFSQFPIDSFIIRYTVNVPAGTGGQYVFSGTLNDGYSITDITGDTTISEIMPILSPVFSPEPQSFYNFFPDIEITCSINDATIYYTVDGADPDTGSFEYISPVHLTETTTIKARAFKEGFSPSQIVSGTYTIEIQKADINKDRCVDISDVILCLRAAVSLDMIIDGQTYCSPYNDWIIAISDINNDAFIDILDVILILKKAVELE
;
A
#
# COMPACT_ATOMS: atom_id res chain seq x y z
N MET A 1 8.50 4.46 38.89
CA MET A 1 8.54 3.48 37.78
C MET A 1 7.16 3.04 37.27
N ASN A 2 6.04 3.25 38.00
CA ASN A 2 4.72 2.74 37.57
C ASN A 2 3.73 3.75 36.93
N PHE A 3 3.93 5.07 37.03
CA PHE A 3 2.92 6.05 36.59
C PHE A 3 3.02 6.44 35.09
N LYS A 4 4.23 6.46 34.54
CA LYS A 4 4.48 6.81 33.12
C LYS A 4 4.07 5.68 32.17
N ILE A 5 4.27 4.43 32.59
CA ILE A 5 3.79 3.23 31.88
C ILE A 5 2.26 3.20 31.86
N TYR A 6 1.61 3.63 32.95
CA TYR A 6 0.15 3.74 33.06
C TYR A 6 -0.45 4.79 32.11
N LEU A 7 0.18 5.97 31.96
CA LEU A 7 -0.27 7.00 31.03
C LEU A 7 -0.09 6.61 29.55
N THR A 8 0.99 5.90 29.23
CA THR A 8 1.29 5.45 27.87
C THR A 8 0.38 4.31 27.44
N LEU A 9 0.11 3.34 28.33
CA LEU A 9 -0.91 2.31 28.08
C LEU A 9 -2.30 2.93 27.91
N MET A 10 -2.65 3.97 28.67
CA MET A 10 -3.92 4.69 28.48
C MET A 10 -4.00 5.40 27.11
N ASN A 11 -2.95 6.06 26.66
CA ASN A 11 -2.93 6.72 25.34
C ASN A 11 -2.97 5.72 24.17
N VAL A 12 -2.34 4.55 24.31
CA VAL A 12 -2.41 3.46 23.32
C VAL A 12 -3.82 2.85 23.29
N PHE A 13 -4.43 2.58 24.45
CA PHE A 13 -5.82 2.13 24.52
C PHE A 13 -6.81 3.17 23.97
N VAL A 14 -6.54 4.47 24.14
CA VAL A 14 -7.40 5.54 23.61
C VAL A 14 -7.24 5.70 22.08
N ASN A 15 -6.04 5.55 21.51
CA ASN A 15 -5.81 5.64 20.06
C ASN A 15 -6.26 4.39 19.29
N ILE A 16 -6.10 3.19 19.87
CA ILE A 16 -6.69 1.95 19.33
C ILE A 16 -8.22 2.09 19.32
N ARG A 17 -8.80 2.60 20.43
CA ARG A 17 -10.21 2.97 20.44
C ARG A 17 -10.55 4.00 19.36
N HIS A 18 -9.70 4.98 19.06
CA HIS A 18 -9.98 5.99 18.01
C HIS A 18 -9.94 5.45 16.57
N LYS A 19 -9.04 4.50 16.25
CA LYS A 19 -8.97 3.85 14.93
C LYS A 19 -10.06 2.80 14.74
N GLU A 20 -10.35 2.01 15.78
CA GLU A 20 -11.51 1.13 15.79
C GLU A 20 -12.80 1.94 15.69
N ILE A 21 -12.91 3.05 16.43
CA ILE A 21 -14.03 3.99 16.30
C ILE A 21 -14.09 4.52 14.88
N TYR A 22 -13.01 4.97 14.23
CA TYR A 22 -13.03 5.51 12.85
C TYR A 22 -13.45 4.48 11.81
N MET A 23 -12.92 3.25 11.86
CA MET A 23 -13.34 2.14 11.00
C MET A 23 -14.78 1.72 11.27
N ILE A 24 -15.19 1.66 12.54
CA ILE A 24 -16.58 1.47 12.93
C ILE A 24 -17.43 2.65 12.44
N THR A 25 -16.93 3.88 12.43
CA THR A 25 -17.67 5.07 11.98
C THR A 25 -17.83 5.06 10.47
N GLU A 26 -16.85 4.58 9.70
CA GLU A 26 -16.93 4.51 8.24
C GLU A 26 -17.74 3.30 7.76
N ILE A 27 -17.66 2.17 8.46
CA ILE A 27 -18.56 1.02 8.25
C ILE A 27 -19.99 1.39 8.70
N ILE A 28 -20.16 2.12 9.80
CA ILE A 28 -21.44 2.70 10.23
C ILE A 28 -21.87 3.79 9.25
N ARG A 29 -20.99 4.57 8.62
CA ARG A 29 -21.35 5.58 7.61
C ARG A 29 -21.82 4.91 6.34
N LYS A 30 -21.13 3.89 5.83
CA LYS A 30 -21.57 3.09 4.68
C LYS A 30 -22.86 2.31 5.00
N LYS A 31 -22.98 1.73 6.21
CA LYS A 31 -24.22 1.08 6.66
C LYS A 31 -25.35 2.05 6.97
N ILE A 32 -25.08 3.27 7.45
CA ILE A 32 -26.07 4.33 7.68
C ILE A 32 -26.47 4.88 6.34
N VAL A 33 -25.59 5.14 5.37
CA VAL A 33 -25.99 5.52 4.00
C VAL A 33 -26.80 4.39 3.37
N PHE A 34 -26.45 3.12 3.58
CA PHE A 34 -27.25 1.98 3.15
C PHE A 34 -28.62 1.90 3.87
N ILE A 35 -28.66 2.08 5.19
CA ILE A 35 -29.89 2.10 6.01
C ILE A 35 -30.71 3.35 5.74
N PHE A 36 -30.11 4.49 5.40
CA PHE A 36 -30.76 5.75 5.04
C PHE A 36 -31.27 5.67 3.60
N SER A 37 -30.58 4.97 2.69
CA SER A 37 -31.12 4.54 1.40
C SER A 37 -32.28 3.56 1.59
N LEU A 38 -32.19 2.64 2.55
CA LEU A 38 -33.28 1.72 2.94
C LEU A 38 -34.43 2.45 3.67
N LEU A 39 -34.16 3.53 4.41
CA LEU A 39 -35.14 4.36 5.11
C LEU A 39 -35.80 5.38 4.18
N VAL A 40 -35.07 5.89 3.19
CA VAL A 40 -35.62 6.65 2.05
C VAL A 40 -36.54 5.73 1.23
N LEU A 41 -36.20 4.43 1.12
CA LEU A 41 -37.10 3.39 0.60
C LEU A 41 -38.38 3.22 1.43
N PHE A 42 -38.38 3.58 2.72
CA PHE A 42 -39.52 3.39 3.64
C PHE A 42 -40.29 4.68 3.95
N ALA A 43 -39.69 5.86 3.74
CA ALA A 43 -40.25 7.17 4.08
C ALA A 43 -40.78 7.97 2.88
N CYS A 44 -40.53 7.51 1.65
CA CYS A 44 -41.27 8.00 0.50
C CYS A 44 -42.60 7.26 0.45
N PHE A 45 -43.70 8.00 0.58
CA PHE A 45 -45.04 7.55 0.22
C PHE A 45 -44.97 6.59 -0.98
N CYS A 46 -45.40 5.34 -0.78
CA CYS A 46 -45.43 4.30 -1.81
C CYS A 46 -46.12 4.80 -3.09
N PHE A 47 -45.32 5.29 -4.02
CA PHE A 47 -45.49 4.92 -5.41
C PHE A 47 -44.74 3.61 -5.53
N ALA A 48 -45.49 2.52 -5.37
CA ALA A 48 -45.01 1.20 -5.74
C ALA A 48 -44.58 1.29 -7.21
N GLU A 49 -43.31 1.12 -7.55
CA GLU A 49 -42.86 1.01 -8.94
C GLU A 49 -41.69 0.02 -8.94
N ASN A 50 -41.52 -0.69 -10.06
CA ASN A 50 -40.36 -1.54 -10.23
C ASN A 50 -39.12 -0.66 -10.40
N ILE A 51 -38.03 -0.98 -9.70
CA ILE A 51 -36.79 -0.20 -9.73
C ILE A 51 -35.57 -1.09 -9.99
N ALA A 52 -34.55 -0.50 -10.60
CA ALA A 52 -33.23 -1.09 -10.73
C ALA A 52 -32.18 -0.19 -10.09
N THR A 53 -31.28 -0.77 -9.31
CA THR A 53 -30.17 -0.07 -8.66
C THR A 53 -28.86 -0.79 -8.95
N ARG A 54 -27.82 -0.05 -9.30
CA ARG A 54 -26.49 -0.56 -9.64
C ARG A 54 -25.47 -0.24 -8.55
N ASP A 55 -24.56 -1.19 -8.35
CA ASP A 55 -23.44 -1.16 -7.42
C ASP A 55 -22.14 -1.34 -8.23
N LEU A 56 -21.35 -0.27 -8.33
CA LEU A 56 -20.06 -0.24 -9.04
C LEU A 56 -18.91 -0.29 -8.01
N PRO A 57 -17.74 -0.85 -8.36
CA PRO A 57 -16.57 -0.64 -7.52
C PRO A 57 -16.14 0.84 -7.54
N ASP A 58 -15.49 1.28 -6.47
CA ASP A 58 -15.03 2.67 -6.31
C ASP A 58 -14.07 3.12 -7.44
N CYS A 59 -13.29 2.18 -8.00
CA CYS A 59 -12.28 2.45 -9.03
C CYS A 59 -12.02 1.27 -9.97
N TYR A 60 -11.38 1.52 -11.11
CA TYR A 60 -10.94 0.50 -12.07
C TYR A 60 -9.45 0.56 -12.39
N VAL A 61 -8.89 -0.56 -12.86
CA VAL A 61 -7.52 -0.65 -13.42
C VAL A 61 -7.60 -0.82 -14.94
N SER A 62 -6.84 -0.02 -15.67
CA SER A 62 -6.72 -0.10 -17.12
C SER A 62 -6.32 -1.51 -17.60
N GLY A 63 -7.04 -2.09 -18.56
CA GLY A 63 -6.77 -3.43 -19.07
C GLY A 63 -7.19 -4.59 -18.14
N ALA A 64 -7.80 -4.32 -16.99
CA ALA A 64 -8.29 -5.34 -16.06
C ALA A 64 -9.79 -5.62 -16.24
N THR A 65 -10.34 -6.47 -15.35
CA THR A 65 -11.78 -6.72 -15.25
C THR A 65 -12.29 -6.38 -13.86
N PHE A 66 -13.58 -6.07 -13.74
CA PHE A 66 -14.26 -5.91 -12.45
C PHE A 66 -15.71 -6.37 -12.51
N ASN A 67 -16.30 -6.66 -11.36
CA ASN A 67 -17.68 -7.12 -11.25
C ASN A 67 -18.63 -5.96 -10.95
N VAL A 68 -19.83 -6.02 -11.53
CA VAL A 68 -20.94 -5.11 -11.27
C VAL A 68 -22.16 -5.91 -10.86
N VAL A 69 -22.94 -5.34 -9.94
CA VAL A 69 -24.21 -5.93 -9.49
C VAL A 69 -25.35 -4.96 -9.76
N VAL A 70 -26.41 -5.44 -10.39
CA VAL A 70 -27.68 -4.72 -10.57
C VAL A 70 -28.77 -5.46 -9.82
N TYR A 71 -29.39 -4.78 -8.87
CA TYR A 71 -30.53 -5.26 -8.10
C TYR A 71 -31.81 -4.79 -8.79
N VAL A 72 -32.66 -5.73 -9.18
CA VAL A 72 -33.99 -5.44 -9.74
C VAL A 72 -35.01 -5.77 -8.67
N VAL A 73 -35.67 -4.73 -8.15
CA VAL A 73 -36.73 -4.86 -7.14
C VAL A 73 -38.07 -4.68 -7.83
N THR A 74 -38.95 -5.65 -7.64
CA THR A 74 -40.26 -5.70 -8.29
C THR A 74 -41.40 -5.64 -7.28
N ASP A 75 -42.46 -4.93 -7.62
CA ASP A 75 -43.73 -4.96 -6.90
C ASP A 75 -44.73 -5.85 -7.64
N THR A 76 -44.82 -7.11 -7.24
CA THR A 76 -45.69 -8.10 -7.88
C THR A 76 -47.18 -7.92 -7.60
N VAL A 77 -47.55 -6.98 -6.72
CA VAL A 77 -48.94 -6.72 -6.35
C VAL A 77 -49.49 -5.53 -7.13
N ASN A 78 -48.77 -4.41 -7.11
CA ASN A 78 -49.23 -3.16 -7.71
C ASN A 78 -48.75 -3.01 -9.16
N PHE A 79 -47.58 -3.57 -9.51
CA PHE A 79 -46.97 -3.52 -10.84
C PHE A 79 -46.56 -4.92 -11.31
N PRO A 80 -47.53 -5.85 -11.49
CA PRO A 80 -47.26 -7.25 -11.80
C PRO A 80 -46.71 -7.40 -13.22
N SER A 81 -45.39 -7.20 -13.38
CA SER A 81 -44.71 -7.31 -14.66
C SER A 81 -44.40 -8.76 -14.99
N THR A 82 -44.92 -9.23 -16.12
CA THR A 82 -44.61 -10.54 -16.71
C THR A 82 -43.46 -10.48 -17.72
N GLY A 83 -42.95 -9.27 -18.00
CA GLY A 83 -41.82 -9.01 -18.86
C GLY A 83 -41.00 -7.84 -18.33
N ILE A 84 -39.70 -8.05 -18.15
CA ILE A 84 -38.76 -7.03 -17.70
C ILE A 84 -37.56 -7.00 -18.66
N VAL A 85 -37.18 -5.79 -19.08
CA VAL A 85 -35.97 -5.53 -19.85
C VAL A 85 -35.09 -4.58 -19.07
N VAL A 86 -33.92 -5.05 -18.67
CA VAL A 86 -32.86 -4.20 -18.11
C VAL A 86 -31.87 -3.90 -19.23
N THR A 87 -31.61 -2.62 -19.48
CA THR A 87 -30.61 -2.15 -20.44
C THR A 87 -29.49 -1.46 -19.68
N GLU A 88 -28.27 -1.96 -19.77
CA GLU A 88 -27.06 -1.29 -19.28
C GLU A 88 -26.35 -0.64 -20.46
N ILE A 89 -25.85 0.57 -20.28
CA ILE A 89 -25.08 1.33 -21.27
C ILE A 89 -23.68 1.51 -20.70
N LEU A 90 -22.70 0.88 -21.37
CA LEU A 90 -21.31 0.91 -20.94
C LEU A 90 -20.60 2.14 -21.53
N PRO A 91 -19.51 2.59 -20.90
CA PRO A 91 -18.60 3.54 -21.51
C PRO A 91 -18.00 3.00 -22.81
N SER A 92 -17.81 3.87 -23.81
CA SER A 92 -17.32 3.47 -25.14
C SER A 92 -16.06 2.61 -25.08
N GLY A 93 -16.09 1.46 -25.75
CA GLY A 93 -14.97 0.51 -25.82
C GLY A 93 -14.98 -0.54 -24.71
N TRP A 94 -15.73 -0.33 -23.62
CA TRP A 94 -15.86 -1.29 -22.52
C TRP A 94 -16.86 -2.38 -22.93
N SER A 95 -16.67 -3.60 -22.40
CA SER A 95 -17.49 -4.75 -22.76
C SER A 95 -17.79 -5.63 -21.56
N ILE A 96 -18.89 -6.38 -21.60
CA ILE A 96 -19.18 -7.43 -20.62
C ILE A 96 -18.59 -8.74 -21.13
N VAL A 97 -17.78 -9.41 -20.30
CA VAL A 97 -17.14 -10.69 -20.65
C VAL A 97 -17.90 -11.90 -20.12
N ASN A 98 -18.64 -11.75 -19.03
CA ASN A 98 -19.57 -12.75 -18.54
C ASN A 98 -20.75 -12.06 -17.82
N SER A 99 -21.90 -12.74 -17.77
CA SER A 99 -23.03 -12.30 -16.96
C SER A 99 -23.79 -13.50 -16.41
N ASP A 100 -24.34 -13.31 -15.22
CA ASP A 100 -25.31 -14.16 -14.57
C ASP A 100 -26.53 -13.30 -14.23
N PRO A 101 -27.71 -13.61 -14.77
CA PRO A 101 -27.99 -14.78 -15.61
C PRO A 101 -27.56 -14.58 -17.09
N PRO A 102 -27.32 -15.68 -17.84
CA PRO A 102 -26.58 -15.62 -19.11
C PRO A 102 -27.40 -15.12 -20.32
N TRP A 103 -28.68 -14.82 -20.14
CA TRP A 103 -29.62 -14.46 -21.20
C TRP A 103 -29.47 -13.01 -21.73
N SER A 104 -28.22 -12.52 -21.77
CA SER A 104 -27.90 -11.17 -22.24
C SER A 104 -27.75 -11.10 -23.77
N LYS A 105 -28.00 -9.91 -24.34
CA LYS A 105 -27.66 -9.59 -25.73
C LYS A 105 -26.90 -8.26 -25.80
N TYR A 106 -25.72 -8.28 -26.41
CA TYR A 106 -24.94 -7.07 -26.72
C TYR A 106 -25.45 -6.37 -27.99
N ILE A 107 -25.54 -5.04 -27.94
CA ILE A 107 -25.93 -4.18 -29.07
C ILE A 107 -24.83 -3.15 -29.32
N ALA A 108 -23.95 -3.46 -30.28
CA ALA A 108 -22.74 -2.68 -30.56
C ALA A 108 -23.00 -1.21 -30.93
N SER A 109 -24.10 -0.89 -31.64
CA SER A 109 -24.39 0.48 -32.10
C SER A 109 -24.69 1.48 -30.98
N THR A 110 -24.98 1.00 -29.77
CA THR A 110 -25.33 1.81 -28.60
C THR A 110 -24.48 1.48 -27.38
N ASN A 111 -23.46 0.63 -27.56
CA ASN A 111 -22.66 0.04 -26.49
C ASN A 111 -23.50 -0.46 -25.30
N SER A 112 -24.67 -1.03 -25.60
CA SER A 112 -25.65 -1.44 -24.60
C SER A 112 -25.74 -2.96 -24.48
N TYR A 113 -25.98 -3.42 -23.26
CA TYR A 113 -26.29 -4.82 -22.94
C TYR A 113 -27.70 -4.91 -22.41
N LYS A 114 -28.45 -5.90 -22.89
CA LYS A 114 -29.84 -6.11 -22.48
C LYS A 114 -30.06 -7.48 -21.89
N TRP A 115 -30.75 -7.50 -20.76
CA TRP A 115 -31.29 -8.68 -20.12
C TRP A 115 -32.80 -8.63 -20.29
N LEU A 116 -33.39 -9.66 -20.91
CA LEU A 116 -34.85 -9.86 -21.01
C LEU A 116 -35.36 -11.04 -20.17
N ALA A 117 -36.17 -10.74 -19.14
CA ALA A 117 -36.88 -11.75 -18.34
C ALA A 117 -38.34 -11.80 -18.76
N PHE A 118 -38.88 -13.00 -19.00
CA PHE A 118 -40.29 -13.23 -19.31
C PHE A 118 -40.83 -14.38 -18.49
N SER A 119 -42.07 -14.24 -18.01
CA SER A 119 -42.76 -15.25 -17.21
C SER A 119 -44.26 -15.22 -17.50
N GLN A 120 -44.95 -16.33 -17.24
CA GLN A 120 -46.42 -16.37 -17.25
C GLN A 120 -47.03 -15.80 -15.96
N PHE A 121 -46.21 -15.63 -14.93
CA PHE A 121 -46.57 -15.05 -13.63
C PHE A 121 -45.77 -13.77 -13.41
N PRO A 122 -46.22 -12.86 -12.51
CA PRO A 122 -45.43 -11.70 -12.10
C PRO A 122 -44.00 -12.11 -11.71
N ILE A 123 -43.01 -11.34 -12.18
CA ILE A 123 -41.60 -11.63 -11.97
C ILE A 123 -41.19 -11.16 -10.57
N ASP A 124 -40.68 -12.08 -9.75
CA ASP A 124 -40.07 -11.76 -8.46
C ASP A 124 -38.73 -11.02 -8.63
N SER A 125 -38.32 -10.32 -7.58
CA SER A 125 -37.07 -9.55 -7.57
C SER A 125 -35.86 -10.46 -7.84
N PHE A 126 -34.88 -9.95 -8.58
CA PHE A 126 -33.71 -10.73 -8.98
C PHE A 126 -32.44 -9.86 -9.06
N ILE A 127 -31.30 -10.52 -9.21
CA ILE A 127 -29.98 -9.87 -9.28
C ILE A 127 -29.34 -10.24 -10.61
N ILE A 128 -28.75 -9.23 -11.26
CA ILE A 128 -27.84 -9.42 -12.39
C ILE A 128 -26.43 -9.15 -11.89
N ARG A 129 -25.50 -10.08 -12.16
CA ARG A 129 -24.07 -9.94 -11.92
C ARG A 129 -23.36 -10.00 -13.27
N TYR A 130 -22.42 -9.10 -13.51
CA TYR A 130 -21.63 -9.17 -14.74
C TYR A 130 -20.21 -8.70 -14.53
N THR A 131 -19.28 -9.28 -15.30
CA THR A 131 -17.88 -8.87 -15.34
C THR A 131 -17.67 -7.94 -16.52
N VAL A 132 -17.15 -6.74 -16.24
CA VAL A 132 -16.76 -5.75 -17.25
C VAL A 132 -15.27 -5.89 -17.54
N ASN A 133 -14.91 -5.81 -18.82
CA ASN A 133 -13.54 -5.68 -19.29
C ASN A 133 -13.23 -4.22 -19.62
N VAL A 134 -12.19 -3.70 -18.97
CA VAL A 134 -11.68 -2.35 -19.18
C VAL A 134 -10.68 -2.38 -20.32
N PRO A 135 -10.81 -1.53 -21.35
CA PRO A 135 -9.80 -1.45 -22.41
C PRO A 135 -8.43 -1.04 -21.88
N ALA A 136 -7.36 -1.54 -22.48
CA ALA A 136 -6.01 -1.11 -22.14
C ALA A 136 -5.79 0.37 -22.53
N GLY A 137 -5.07 1.12 -21.69
CA GLY A 137 -4.83 2.55 -21.90
C GLY A 137 -6.04 3.46 -21.60
N THR A 138 -7.12 2.91 -21.05
CA THR A 138 -8.25 3.67 -20.52
C THR A 138 -7.81 4.47 -19.30
N GLY A 139 -8.12 5.77 -19.25
CA GLY A 139 -7.84 6.60 -18.10
C GLY A 139 -8.88 7.69 -17.85
N GLY A 140 -8.93 8.17 -16.61
CA GLY A 140 -9.91 9.18 -16.17
C GLY A 140 -11.17 8.61 -15.52
N GLN A 141 -12.27 9.35 -15.60
CA GLN A 141 -13.57 8.98 -15.03
C GLN A 141 -14.55 8.63 -16.14
N TYR A 142 -15.33 7.57 -15.92
CA TYR A 142 -16.35 7.11 -16.85
C TYR A 142 -17.71 6.98 -16.18
N VAL A 143 -18.75 7.17 -16.99
CA VAL A 143 -20.14 7.14 -16.55
C VAL A 143 -20.80 5.88 -17.08
N PHE A 144 -21.48 5.15 -16.19
CA PHE A 144 -22.40 4.09 -16.55
C PHE A 144 -23.83 4.61 -16.45
N SER A 145 -24.70 4.17 -17.35
CA SER A 145 -26.12 4.47 -17.31
C SER A 145 -26.94 3.27 -17.78
N GLY A 146 -28.26 3.36 -17.74
CA GLY A 146 -29.11 2.26 -18.15
C GLY A 146 -30.55 2.49 -17.75
N THR A 147 -31.44 1.61 -18.19
CA THR A 147 -32.87 1.69 -17.91
C THR A 147 -33.46 0.34 -17.53
N LEU A 148 -34.50 0.39 -16.70
CA LEU A 148 -35.45 -0.69 -16.47
C LEU A 148 -36.72 -0.40 -17.26
N ASN A 149 -37.17 -1.34 -18.08
CA ASN A 149 -38.48 -1.32 -18.72
C ASN A 149 -39.26 -2.53 -18.23
N ASP A 150 -40.38 -2.29 -17.57
CA ASP A 150 -41.20 -3.31 -16.91
C ASP A 150 -42.54 -3.56 -17.64
N GLY A 151 -42.71 -2.98 -18.83
CA GLY A 151 -43.94 -3.02 -19.61
C GLY A 151 -44.97 -1.96 -19.24
N TYR A 152 -44.82 -1.27 -18.11
CA TYR A 152 -45.66 -0.14 -17.71
C TYR A 152 -44.95 1.19 -17.94
N SER A 153 -43.65 1.24 -17.63
CA SER A 153 -42.83 2.44 -17.71
C SER A 153 -41.38 2.12 -18.12
N ILE A 154 -40.61 3.18 -18.38
CA ILE A 154 -39.16 3.10 -18.53
C ILE A 154 -38.56 4.04 -17.50
N THR A 155 -37.75 3.50 -16.61
CA THR A 155 -37.07 4.24 -15.54
C THR A 155 -35.56 4.06 -15.66
N ASP A 156 -34.79 5.03 -15.17
CA ASP A 156 -33.32 4.94 -15.16
C ASP A 156 -32.85 3.97 -14.07
N ILE A 157 -31.75 3.25 -14.34
CA ILE A 157 -31.03 2.52 -13.29
C ILE A 157 -30.38 3.54 -12.38
N THR A 158 -30.68 3.45 -11.08
CA THR A 158 -30.18 4.36 -10.03
C THR A 158 -28.97 3.76 -9.30
N GLY A 159 -28.42 4.44 -8.30
CA GLY A 159 -27.24 4.00 -7.54
C GLY A 159 -25.95 4.60 -8.07
N ASP A 160 -24.88 3.81 -8.14
CA ASP A 160 -23.58 4.29 -8.60
C ASP A 160 -23.58 4.52 -10.12
N THR A 161 -23.10 5.68 -10.54
CA THR A 161 -23.11 6.09 -11.95
C THR A 161 -21.73 6.44 -12.48
N THR A 162 -20.74 6.62 -11.62
CA THR A 162 -19.38 6.99 -12.04
C THR A 162 -18.35 6.04 -11.46
N ILE A 163 -17.28 5.82 -12.22
CA ILE A 163 -16.12 5.05 -11.79
C ILE A 163 -14.86 5.74 -12.30
N SER A 164 -13.81 5.77 -11.49
CA SER A 164 -12.56 6.45 -11.81
C SER A 164 -11.39 5.48 -11.92
N GLU A 165 -10.42 5.81 -12.77
CA GLU A 165 -9.17 5.06 -12.85
C GLU A 165 -8.42 5.16 -11.51
N ILE A 166 -7.84 4.03 -11.09
CA ILE A 166 -6.82 4.05 -10.06
C ILE A 166 -5.44 4.17 -10.72
N MET A 167 -4.74 5.27 -10.46
CA MET A 167 -3.35 5.41 -10.93
C MET A 167 -2.40 4.64 -10.00
N PRO A 168 -1.40 3.92 -10.53
CA PRO A 168 -0.33 3.35 -9.71
C PRO A 168 0.63 4.43 -9.22
N ILE A 169 1.07 4.30 -7.97
CA ILE A 169 2.13 5.14 -7.43
C ILE A 169 3.48 4.66 -7.99
N LEU A 170 4.38 5.61 -8.27
CA LEU A 170 5.77 5.29 -8.64
C LEU A 170 6.49 4.61 -7.47
N SER A 171 7.21 3.53 -7.77
CA SER A 171 7.96 2.78 -6.76
C SER A 171 8.97 3.66 -6.03
N PRO A 172 9.20 3.42 -4.72
CA PRO A 172 10.26 4.09 -4.01
C PRO A 172 11.64 3.87 -4.66
N VAL A 173 12.53 4.83 -4.47
CA VAL A 173 13.93 4.78 -4.91
C VAL A 173 14.81 4.84 -3.69
N PHE A 174 15.79 3.95 -3.63
CA PHE A 174 16.80 3.96 -2.58
C PHE A 174 18.01 4.82 -2.98
N SER A 175 18.53 5.58 -2.03
CA SER A 175 19.78 6.33 -2.18
C SER A 175 20.63 6.15 -0.91
N PRO A 176 21.85 5.60 -1.02
CA PRO A 176 22.44 5.05 -2.23
C PRO A 176 21.72 3.79 -2.75
N GLU A 177 21.95 3.45 -4.02
CA GLU A 177 21.49 2.18 -4.59
C GLU A 177 22.10 0.98 -3.82
N PRO A 178 21.42 -0.19 -3.81
CA PRO A 178 21.92 -1.39 -3.15
C PRO A 178 23.33 -1.78 -3.58
N GLN A 179 24.25 -1.87 -2.62
CA GLN A 179 25.68 -2.15 -2.85
C GLN A 179 26.36 -2.73 -1.59
N SER A 180 27.63 -3.09 -1.72
CA SER A 180 28.49 -3.45 -0.59
C SER A 180 29.17 -2.22 0.01
N PHE A 181 29.24 -2.17 1.34
CA PHE A 181 30.01 -1.21 2.11
C PHE A 181 31.07 -1.94 2.93
N TYR A 182 32.29 -1.41 2.89
CA TYR A 182 33.43 -1.96 3.60
C TYR A 182 33.81 -1.04 4.77
N ASN A 183 33.81 -1.58 5.99
CA ASN A 183 34.11 -0.84 7.23
C ASN A 183 33.38 0.51 7.29
N PHE A 184 32.09 0.51 6.97
CA PHE A 184 31.26 1.71 6.93
C PHE A 184 29.80 1.33 7.16
N PHE A 185 29.10 2.11 7.99
CA PHE A 185 27.67 1.98 8.26
C PHE A 185 26.91 3.09 7.52
N PRO A 186 26.17 2.77 6.45
CA PRO A 186 25.46 3.75 5.64
C PRO A 186 24.10 4.12 6.25
N ASP A 187 23.66 5.34 5.94
CA ASP A 187 22.26 5.76 6.07
C ASP A 187 21.58 5.63 4.70
N ILE A 188 20.49 4.86 4.64
CA ILE A 188 19.73 4.65 3.40
C ILE A 188 18.52 5.58 3.35
N GLU A 189 18.52 6.49 2.39
CA GLU A 189 17.37 7.32 2.07
C GLU A 189 16.40 6.58 1.15
N ILE A 190 15.10 6.72 1.43
CA ILE A 190 14.02 6.18 0.60
C ILE A 190 13.15 7.33 0.13
N THR A 191 13.01 7.51 -1.17
CA THR A 191 12.24 8.62 -1.75
C THR A 191 11.16 8.12 -2.70
N CYS A 192 10.09 8.89 -2.85
CA CYS A 192 9.05 8.65 -3.85
C CYS A 192 8.73 9.98 -4.54
N SER A 193 8.63 9.97 -5.87
CA SER A 193 8.38 11.19 -6.66
C SER A 193 6.92 11.64 -6.65
N ILE A 194 6.01 10.82 -6.10
CA ILE A 194 4.61 11.20 -5.90
C ILE A 194 4.48 11.97 -4.58
N ASN A 195 4.18 13.26 -4.67
CA ASN A 195 3.92 14.10 -3.49
C ASN A 195 2.84 13.49 -2.59
N ASP A 196 3.01 13.63 -1.28
CA ASP A 196 2.11 13.14 -0.24
C ASP A 196 1.90 11.61 -0.22
N ALA A 197 2.77 10.84 -0.89
CA ALA A 197 2.79 9.39 -0.73
C ALA A 197 3.53 9.01 0.57
N THR A 198 2.94 8.11 1.35
CA THR A 198 3.58 7.53 2.52
C THR A 198 4.35 6.28 2.11
N ILE A 199 5.61 6.18 2.51
CA ILE A 199 6.46 5.02 2.22
C ILE A 199 6.51 4.15 3.46
N TYR A 200 6.26 2.86 3.29
CA TYR A 200 6.46 1.83 4.31
C TYR A 200 7.58 0.89 3.89
N TYR A 201 8.36 0.43 4.85
CA TYR A 201 9.50 -0.45 4.61
C TYR A 201 9.65 -1.54 5.66
N THR A 202 10.42 -2.56 5.30
CA THR A 202 10.81 -3.69 6.13
C THR A 202 12.31 -3.96 5.94
N VAL A 203 12.94 -4.52 6.96
CA VAL A 203 14.38 -4.88 6.97
C VAL A 203 14.59 -6.38 7.15
N ASP A 204 13.52 -7.13 7.41
CA ASP A 204 13.48 -8.58 7.61
C ASP A 204 13.18 -9.35 6.31
N GLY A 205 13.01 -8.64 5.19
CA GLY A 205 12.66 -9.21 3.90
C GLY A 205 11.17 -9.52 3.71
N ALA A 206 10.28 -9.22 4.68
CA ALA A 206 8.84 -9.32 4.49
C ALA A 206 8.32 -8.26 3.52
N ASP A 207 7.20 -8.51 2.84
CA ASP A 207 6.62 -7.52 1.94
C ASP A 207 5.96 -6.39 2.73
N PRO A 208 6.31 -5.11 2.47
CA PRO A 208 5.79 -3.99 3.25
C PRO A 208 4.32 -3.71 2.96
N ASP A 209 3.59 -3.47 4.04
CA ASP A 209 2.20 -3.03 4.08
C ASP A 209 2.03 -1.81 5.00
N THR A 210 0.79 -1.35 5.18
CA THR A 210 0.49 -0.19 6.05
C THR A 210 0.64 -0.46 7.55
N GLY A 211 1.00 -1.69 7.94
CA GLY A 211 1.39 -2.06 9.31
C GLY A 211 2.91 -2.15 9.50
N SER A 212 3.70 -2.00 8.43
CA SER A 212 5.16 -2.01 8.46
C SER A 212 5.73 -0.67 8.96
N PHE A 213 7.05 -0.50 8.97
CA PHE A 213 7.67 0.74 9.43
C PHE A 213 7.41 1.87 8.44
N GLU A 214 6.84 2.98 8.92
CA GLU A 214 6.73 4.20 8.13
C GLU A 214 8.11 4.86 8.00
N TYR A 215 8.49 5.20 6.77
CA TYR A 215 9.75 5.91 6.51
C TYR A 215 9.60 7.40 6.85
N ILE A 216 10.28 7.81 7.93
CA ILE A 216 10.29 9.20 8.43
C ILE A 216 11.70 9.81 8.48
N SER A 217 12.73 8.97 8.40
CA SER A 217 14.14 9.33 8.44
C SER A 217 14.97 8.24 7.74
N PRO A 218 16.21 8.53 7.32
CA PRO A 218 17.10 7.54 6.73
C PRO A 218 17.25 6.29 7.61
N VAL A 219 17.39 5.13 6.97
CA VAL A 219 17.55 3.83 7.64
C VAL A 219 19.03 3.57 7.87
N HIS A 220 19.47 3.68 9.13
CA HIS A 220 20.86 3.41 9.51
C HIS A 220 21.13 1.90 9.54
N LEU A 221 22.17 1.44 8.85
CA LEU A 221 22.52 0.02 8.77
C LEU A 221 23.86 -0.28 9.44
N THR A 222 23.85 -1.25 10.37
CA THR A 222 25.05 -1.76 11.05
C THR A 222 25.46 -3.16 10.61
N GLU A 223 24.62 -3.83 9.82
CA GLU A 223 24.85 -5.19 9.32
C GLU A 223 24.19 -5.40 7.94
N THR A 224 24.54 -6.51 7.28
CA THR A 224 23.96 -6.85 5.98
C THR A 224 22.45 -6.98 6.08
N THR A 225 21.73 -6.15 5.32
CA THR A 225 20.28 -5.98 5.47
C THR A 225 19.60 -5.95 4.10
N THR A 226 18.46 -6.64 3.98
CA THR A 226 17.57 -6.49 2.83
C THR A 226 16.44 -5.55 3.19
N ILE A 227 16.42 -4.38 2.56
CA ILE A 227 15.35 -3.40 2.68
C ILE A 227 14.33 -3.64 1.57
N LYS A 228 13.06 -3.77 1.93
CA LYS A 228 11.94 -3.67 0.98
C LYS A 228 11.12 -2.43 1.29
N ALA A 229 10.65 -1.74 0.25
CA ALA A 229 9.82 -0.54 0.43
C ALA A 229 8.65 -0.51 -0.55
N ARG A 230 7.56 0.13 -0.12
CA ARG A 230 6.35 0.34 -0.92
C ARG A 230 5.67 1.66 -0.54
N ALA A 231 5.19 2.39 -1.54
CA ALA A 231 4.50 3.66 -1.36
C ALA A 231 2.98 3.49 -1.43
N PHE A 232 2.27 4.27 -0.63
CA PHE A 232 0.82 4.29 -0.49
C PHE A 232 0.29 5.73 -0.53
N LYS A 233 -0.88 5.90 -1.14
CA LYS A 233 -1.59 7.17 -1.23
C LYS A 233 -3.07 6.90 -1.42
N GLU A 234 -3.91 7.65 -0.71
CA GLU A 234 -5.36 7.54 -0.84
C GLU A 234 -5.82 7.84 -2.27
N GLY A 235 -6.71 7.01 -2.81
CA GLY A 235 -7.19 7.11 -4.20
C GLY A 235 -6.23 6.56 -5.26
N PHE A 236 -5.09 6.01 -4.86
CA PHE A 236 -4.11 5.38 -5.75
C PHE A 236 -3.91 3.91 -5.39
N SER A 237 -3.45 3.13 -6.37
CA SER A 237 -3.05 1.76 -6.11
C SER A 237 -1.64 1.80 -5.52
N PRO A 238 -1.35 0.99 -4.48
CA PRO A 238 -0.02 1.00 -3.90
C PRO A 238 1.05 0.70 -4.95
N SER A 239 2.24 1.27 -4.79
CA SER A 239 3.33 1.03 -5.74
C SER A 239 3.71 -0.46 -5.81
N GLN A 240 4.53 -0.81 -6.80
CA GLN A 240 5.27 -2.07 -6.73
C GLN A 240 6.22 -2.06 -5.53
N ILE A 241 6.53 -3.24 -5.02
CA ILE A 241 7.53 -3.41 -3.95
C ILE A 241 8.91 -3.31 -4.61
N VAL A 242 9.75 -2.41 -4.09
CA VAL A 242 11.18 -2.37 -4.41
C VAL A 242 11.94 -3.12 -3.33
N SER A 243 13.01 -3.82 -3.71
CA SER A 243 13.86 -4.61 -2.80
C SER A 243 15.32 -4.32 -3.09
N GLY A 244 16.11 -4.13 -2.04
CA GLY A 244 17.53 -3.83 -2.12
C GLY A 244 18.29 -4.50 -0.99
N THR A 245 19.36 -5.23 -1.32
CA THR A 245 20.25 -5.83 -0.33
C THR A 245 21.51 -4.99 -0.21
N TYR A 246 21.78 -4.54 1.02
CA TYR A 246 22.96 -3.79 1.38
C TYR A 246 23.89 -4.72 2.15
N THR A 247 25.08 -4.96 1.61
CA THR A 247 26.06 -5.85 2.24
C THR A 247 27.00 -5.01 3.08
N ILE A 248 27.14 -5.33 4.35
CA ILE A 248 28.09 -4.68 5.25
C ILE A 248 29.22 -5.66 5.54
N GLU A 249 30.41 -5.35 5.04
CA GLU A 249 31.64 -6.12 5.22
C GLU A 249 32.46 -5.45 6.32
N ILE A 250 32.62 -6.16 7.44
CA ILE A 250 33.42 -5.70 8.59
C ILE A 250 34.70 -6.51 8.70
N GLN A 251 35.83 -5.82 8.56
CA GLN A 251 37.15 -6.30 8.89
C GLN A 251 37.67 -5.51 10.09
N LYS A 252 37.53 -6.08 11.28
CA LYS A 252 38.10 -5.50 12.50
C LYS A 252 39.61 -5.34 12.36
N ALA A 253 40.14 -4.29 12.98
CA ALA A 253 41.53 -3.86 12.96
C ALA A 253 42.02 -3.19 11.66
N ASP A 254 41.25 -3.20 10.57
CA ASP A 254 41.55 -2.37 9.39
C ASP A 254 40.80 -1.05 9.49
N ILE A 255 41.42 -0.05 10.12
CA ILE A 255 40.80 1.24 10.44
C ILE A 255 40.90 2.19 9.25
N ASN A 256 41.98 2.13 8.47
CA ASN A 256 42.18 3.00 7.32
C ASN A 256 41.43 2.54 6.04
N LYS A 257 40.84 1.34 6.07
CA LYS A 257 40.03 0.72 5.02
C LYS A 257 40.82 0.30 3.78
N ASP A 258 42.11 0.02 3.91
CA ASP A 258 42.96 -0.39 2.81
C ASP A 258 43.01 -1.90 2.57
N ARG A 259 42.24 -2.68 3.34
CA ARG A 259 42.14 -4.14 3.34
C ARG A 259 43.35 -4.86 3.91
N CYS A 260 44.28 -4.14 4.51
CA CYS A 260 45.41 -4.68 5.25
C CYS A 260 45.24 -4.33 6.74
N VAL A 261 45.86 -5.12 7.61
CA VAL A 261 46.01 -4.74 9.02
C VAL A 261 47.49 -4.52 9.23
N ASP A 262 47.89 -3.26 9.37
CA ASP A 262 49.30 -2.90 9.50
C ASP A 262 49.55 -1.83 10.59
N ILE A 263 50.77 -1.30 10.64
CA ILE A 263 51.17 -0.34 11.67
C ILE A 263 50.37 0.98 11.58
N SER A 264 49.83 1.31 10.42
CA SER A 264 48.98 2.48 10.20
C SER A 264 47.69 2.37 11.01
N ASP A 265 47.10 1.17 11.08
CA ASP A 265 45.92 0.91 11.90
C ASP A 265 46.23 0.99 13.39
N VAL A 266 47.41 0.49 13.80
CA VAL A 266 47.86 0.63 15.20
C VAL A 266 47.96 2.10 15.59
N ILE A 267 48.48 2.95 14.70
CA ILE A 267 48.58 4.38 14.94
C ILE A 267 47.19 5.02 15.04
N LEU A 268 46.26 4.66 14.15
CA LEU A 268 44.88 5.16 14.19
C LEU A 268 44.16 4.73 15.48
N CYS A 269 44.25 3.46 15.86
CA CYS A 269 43.68 2.94 17.10
C CYS A 269 44.29 3.64 18.32
N LEU A 270 45.60 3.88 18.33
CA LEU A 270 46.25 4.62 19.42
C LEU A 270 45.70 6.04 19.53
N ARG A 271 45.49 6.74 18.41
CA ARG A 271 44.84 8.06 18.41
C ARG A 271 43.44 7.97 19.00
N ALA A 272 42.65 6.98 18.59
CA ALA A 272 41.31 6.76 19.13
C ALA A 272 41.32 6.50 20.65
N ALA A 273 42.22 5.64 21.13
CA ALA A 273 42.37 5.30 22.54
C ALA A 273 42.73 6.50 23.43
N VAL A 274 43.39 7.52 22.88
CA VAL A 274 43.68 8.78 23.58
C VAL A 274 42.77 9.94 23.15
N SER A 275 41.63 9.64 22.51
CA SER A 275 40.61 10.62 22.07
C SER A 275 41.15 11.72 21.13
N LEU A 276 42.13 11.38 20.29
CA LEU A 276 42.66 12.26 19.26
C LEU A 276 41.94 12.06 17.92
N ASP A 277 41.79 13.14 17.17
CA ASP A 277 41.17 13.10 15.85
C ASP A 277 41.88 12.12 14.91
N MET A 278 41.10 11.33 14.15
CA MET A 278 41.59 10.46 13.09
C MET A 278 41.26 11.04 11.73
N ILE A 279 42.13 10.79 10.73
CA ILE A 279 41.86 11.17 9.35
C ILE A 279 41.83 9.87 8.54
N ILE A 280 40.67 9.53 7.98
CA ILE A 280 40.44 8.32 7.18
C ILE A 280 39.76 8.78 5.89
N ASP A 281 40.32 8.40 4.73
CA ASP A 281 39.85 8.83 3.40
C ASP A 281 39.64 10.35 3.24
N GLY A 282 40.49 11.14 3.90
CA GLY A 282 40.42 12.61 3.89
C GLY A 282 39.29 13.21 4.75
N GLN A 283 38.52 12.38 5.48
CA GLN A 283 37.56 12.83 6.46
C GLN A 283 38.13 12.77 7.88
N THR A 284 37.82 13.79 8.69
CA THR A 284 38.23 13.86 10.10
C THR A 284 37.15 13.26 11.00
N TYR A 285 37.55 12.36 11.88
CA TYR A 285 36.70 11.73 12.89
C TYR A 285 37.18 12.12 14.28
N CYS A 286 36.29 12.74 15.06
CA CYS A 286 36.56 13.23 16.41
C CYS A 286 35.85 12.34 17.45
N SER A 287 36.29 12.40 18.70
CA SER A 287 35.58 11.77 19.82
C SER A 287 34.31 12.56 20.20
N PRO A 288 33.15 11.92 20.48
CA PRO A 288 32.92 10.47 20.41
C PRO A 288 32.90 9.97 18.97
N TYR A 289 33.63 8.89 18.71
CA TYR A 289 33.67 8.27 17.38
C TYR A 289 32.33 7.64 17.03
N ASN A 290 32.03 7.56 15.74
CA ASN A 290 30.80 6.94 15.26
C ASN A 290 30.86 5.40 15.39
N ASP A 291 29.68 4.80 15.26
CA ASP A 291 29.47 3.38 15.56
C ASP A 291 30.32 2.45 14.69
N TRP A 292 30.57 2.79 13.41
CA TRP A 292 31.40 1.95 12.54
C TRP A 292 32.87 1.98 12.96
N ILE A 293 33.41 3.13 13.40
CA ILE A 293 34.77 3.22 13.92
C ILE A 293 34.91 2.38 15.18
N ILE A 294 33.93 2.48 16.09
CA ILE A 294 33.91 1.68 17.32
C ILE A 294 33.88 0.19 16.95
N ALA A 295 32.98 -0.22 16.05
CA ALA A 295 32.82 -1.62 15.66
C ALA A 295 34.10 -2.27 15.09
N ILE A 296 34.92 -1.52 14.36
CA ILE A 296 36.17 -2.03 13.78
C ILE A 296 37.39 -1.88 14.69
N SER A 297 37.37 -0.92 15.62
CA SER A 297 38.52 -0.57 16.45
C SER A 297 38.49 -1.25 17.83
N ASP A 298 37.30 -1.52 18.37
CA ASP A 298 37.12 -2.32 19.58
C ASP A 298 37.29 -3.80 19.21
N ILE A 299 38.48 -4.34 19.48
CA ILE A 299 38.85 -5.71 19.12
C ILE A 299 38.39 -6.69 20.20
N ASN A 300 38.41 -6.26 21.46
CA ASN A 300 38.11 -7.12 22.60
C ASN A 300 36.59 -7.20 22.92
N ASN A 301 35.77 -6.34 22.30
CA ASN A 301 34.33 -6.17 22.47
C ASN A 301 33.89 -5.68 23.86
N ASP A 302 34.68 -4.82 24.50
CA ASP A 302 34.33 -4.20 25.79
C ASP A 302 33.60 -2.84 25.65
N ALA A 303 33.30 -2.44 24.41
CA ALA A 303 32.66 -1.20 24.00
C ALA A 303 33.50 0.08 24.18
N PHE A 304 34.79 -0.07 24.49
CA PHE A 304 35.74 1.03 24.53
C PHE A 304 36.83 0.80 23.48
N ILE A 305 37.42 1.89 23.00
CA ILE A 305 38.66 1.82 22.23
C ILE A 305 39.75 2.21 23.21
N ASP A 306 40.59 1.26 23.60
CA ASP A 306 41.63 1.49 24.60
C ASP A 306 42.98 0.86 24.24
N ILE A 307 43.92 0.87 25.19
CA ILE A 307 45.27 0.37 24.95
C ILE A 307 45.30 -1.15 24.71
N LEU A 308 44.31 -1.90 25.21
CA LEU A 308 44.21 -3.34 24.96
C LEU A 308 43.88 -3.60 23.50
N ASP A 309 43.02 -2.79 22.89
CA ASP A 309 42.75 -2.88 21.45
C ASP A 309 43.99 -2.57 20.62
N VAL A 310 44.73 -1.51 20.98
CA VAL A 310 46.00 -1.16 20.31
C VAL A 310 46.98 -2.33 20.34
N ILE A 311 47.09 -3.02 21.48
CA ILE A 311 47.95 -4.20 21.62
C ILE A 311 47.47 -5.35 20.71
N LEU A 312 46.16 -5.58 20.64
CA LEU A 312 45.59 -6.64 19.80
C LEU A 312 45.75 -6.35 18.30
N ILE A 313 45.56 -5.11 17.86
CA ILE A 313 45.82 -4.69 16.48
C ILE A 313 47.31 -4.82 16.17
N LEU A 314 48.19 -4.41 17.09
CA LEU A 314 49.63 -4.55 16.90
C LEU A 314 50.03 -6.01 16.70
N LYS A 315 49.53 -6.93 17.54
CA LYS A 315 49.78 -8.37 17.37
C LYS A 315 49.36 -8.88 15.99
N LYS A 316 48.18 -8.47 15.51
CA LYS A 316 47.70 -8.82 14.16
C LYS A 316 48.62 -8.24 13.07
N ALA A 317 48.99 -6.97 13.18
CA ALA A 317 49.80 -6.26 12.20
C ALA A 317 51.23 -6.84 12.05
N VAL A 318 51.78 -7.47 13.09
CA VAL A 318 53.11 -8.08 13.06
C VAL A 318 53.08 -9.61 13.03
N GLU A 319 51.92 -10.22 12.76
CA GLU A 319 51.73 -11.68 12.70
C GLU A 319 52.20 -12.42 13.97
N LEU A 320 52.08 -11.80 15.14
CA LEU A 320 52.40 -12.42 16.42
C LEU A 320 51.16 -13.14 16.98
N GLU A 321 51.28 -14.46 17.17
CA GLU A 321 50.27 -15.31 17.86
C GLU A 321 49.96 -14.85 19.30
#